data_AF-A0A7S0HCJ4-F1
#
_entry.id   AF-A0A7S0HCJ4-F1
#
_cell.length_a   1.000
_cell.length_b   1.000
_cell.length_c   1.000
_cell.angle_alpha   90.00
_cell.angle_beta   90.00
_cell.angle_gamma   90.00
#
_symmetry.space_group_name_H-M   'P 1'
#
loop_
_entity.id
_entity.type
_entity.pdbx_description
1 polymer ?
#
loop_
_entity_poly.entity_id
_entity_poly.type
_entity_poly.pdbx_seq_one_letter_code
_entity_poly.pdbx_strand_id
1 'polypeptide(L)'
;QQQWFGTAPACSTDKTDCTSRGMTVVRYDKSGGGESCSGGQKVLCEFPTPGYMWIGAAPECNGVIADCAANNMAFVLEHSAGGGKSCLTGTKVLCKPNPPVIATCANDKATQFNVVAWNIFSRPFFA
;
A
#
# COMPACT_ATOMS: atom_id res chain seq x y z
N GLN A 1 2.94 3.41 -5.01
CA GLN A 1 2.22 4.71 -5.03
C GLN A 1 2.78 5.55 -3.88
N GLN A 2 2.81 6.89 -3.99
CA GLN A 2 3.35 7.77 -2.95
C GLN A 2 2.39 8.91 -2.65
N GLN A 3 2.36 9.38 -1.40
CA GLN A 3 1.49 10.47 -0.95
C GLN A 3 2.18 11.35 0.09
N TRP A 4 2.03 12.67 -0.04
CA TRP A 4 2.49 13.65 0.94
C TRP A 4 1.48 13.82 2.09
N PHE A 5 1.98 13.90 3.31
CA PHE A 5 1.23 14.22 4.53
C PHE A 5 1.76 15.48 5.20
N GLY A 6 0.84 16.35 5.61
CA GLY A 6 1.12 17.67 6.19
C GLY A 6 0.49 18.79 5.36
N THR A 7 -0.36 19.59 6.00
CA THR A 7 -1.12 20.67 5.34
C THR A 7 -0.48 22.02 5.65
N ALA A 8 -0.13 22.78 4.61
CA ALA A 8 0.34 24.16 4.74
C ALA A 8 -0.84 25.09 5.15
N PRO A 9 -0.61 26.22 5.85
CA PRO A 9 0.70 26.84 6.06
C PRO A 9 1.53 26.30 7.22
N ALA A 10 1.07 25.65 8.29
CA ALA A 10 2.01 25.15 9.33
C ALA A 10 1.91 23.63 9.50
N CYS A 11 2.98 22.89 9.18
CA CYS A 11 2.94 21.43 9.12
C CYS A 11 3.99 20.81 10.05
N SER A 12 3.54 20.04 11.04
CA SER A 12 4.37 19.28 11.97
C SER A 12 4.09 17.79 11.85
N THR A 13 4.20 17.24 10.64
CA THR A 13 4.08 15.79 10.40
C THR A 13 5.42 15.09 10.60
N ASP A 14 5.36 13.83 11.02
CA ASP A 14 6.55 13.03 11.34
C ASP A 14 6.45 11.60 10.79
N LYS A 15 7.43 10.75 11.14
CA LYS A 15 7.49 9.35 10.69
C LYS A 15 6.21 8.57 10.97
N THR A 16 5.54 8.88 12.08
CA THR A 16 4.38 8.14 12.57
C THR A 16 3.18 8.28 11.65
N ASP A 17 3.07 9.37 10.89
CA ASP A 17 2.02 9.55 9.88
C ASP A 17 2.07 8.46 8.79
N CYS A 18 3.27 7.99 8.43
CA CYS A 18 3.42 6.87 7.52
C CYS A 18 3.25 5.53 8.23
N THR A 19 4.00 5.32 9.32
CA THR A 19 4.11 3.98 9.92
C THR A 19 2.82 3.53 10.61
N SER A 20 2.04 4.44 11.20
CA SER A 20 0.73 4.12 11.78
C SER A 20 -0.28 3.62 10.73
N ARG A 21 -0.06 3.97 9.46
CA ARG A 21 -0.90 3.59 8.32
C ARG A 21 -0.28 2.47 7.48
N GLY A 22 0.77 1.80 8.00
CA GLY A 22 1.44 0.70 7.28
C GLY A 22 2.18 1.14 6.03
N MET A 23 2.53 2.41 5.94
CA MET A 23 3.33 2.98 4.87
C MET A 23 4.78 3.17 5.33
N THR A 24 5.70 3.24 4.36
CA THR A 24 7.11 3.54 4.61
C THR A 24 7.38 5.03 4.39
N VAL A 25 8.29 5.60 5.18
CA VAL A 25 8.76 6.97 4.94
C VAL A 25 9.74 6.96 3.77
N VAL A 26 9.49 7.81 2.77
CA VAL A 26 10.40 8.05 1.66
C VAL A 26 11.32 9.23 1.97
N ARG A 27 10.74 10.38 2.33
CA ARG A 27 11.50 11.61 2.64
C ARG A 27 10.66 12.65 3.38
N TYR A 28 11.32 13.68 3.91
CA TYR A 28 10.69 14.89 4.45
C TYR A 28 10.97 16.09 3.56
N ASP A 29 10.03 17.03 3.48
CA ASP A 29 10.17 18.25 2.69
C ASP A 29 9.28 19.38 3.23
N LYS A 30 9.72 20.65 3.14
CA LYS A 30 8.92 21.79 3.61
C LYS A 30 7.73 22.11 2.70
N SER A 31 7.87 21.89 1.40
CA SER A 31 6.86 22.23 0.40
C SER A 31 6.11 20.97 -0.05
N GLY A 32 6.81 19.84 -0.14
CA GLY A 32 6.25 18.58 -0.61
C GLY A 32 5.75 18.72 -2.05
N GLY A 33 4.45 18.46 -2.26
CA GLY A 33 3.78 18.61 -3.56
C GLY A 33 2.96 19.90 -3.72
N GLY A 34 3.14 20.91 -2.87
CA GLY A 34 2.35 22.15 -2.88
C GLY A 34 2.96 23.27 -2.04
N GLU A 35 2.10 24.06 -1.39
CA GLU A 35 2.51 25.22 -0.59
C GLU A 35 3.49 24.88 0.55
N SER A 36 4.37 25.82 0.88
CA SER A 36 5.44 25.62 1.87
C SER A 36 4.96 25.74 3.31
N CYS A 37 5.48 24.91 4.22
CA CYS A 37 5.23 25.04 5.64
C CYS A 37 5.97 26.27 6.21
N SER A 38 5.26 27.14 6.92
CA SER A 38 5.74 28.22 7.77
C SER A 38 6.48 27.70 9.01
N GLY A 39 6.18 26.48 9.46
CA GLY A 39 6.90 25.75 10.50
C GLY A 39 6.79 24.23 10.31
N GLY A 40 7.86 23.50 10.67
CA GLY A 40 7.99 22.05 10.54
C GLY A 40 8.24 21.54 9.10
N GLN A 41 7.73 20.36 8.76
CA GLN A 41 7.93 19.64 7.49
C GLN A 41 6.74 18.75 7.13
N LYS A 42 6.65 18.37 5.86
CA LYS A 42 5.77 17.32 5.33
C LYS A 42 6.54 16.01 5.23
N VAL A 43 5.85 14.89 5.23
CA VAL A 43 6.43 13.56 5.01
C VAL A 43 5.83 12.92 3.76
N LEU A 44 6.69 12.39 2.89
CA LEU A 44 6.29 11.56 1.75
C LEU A 44 6.25 10.12 2.22
N CYS A 45 5.05 9.53 2.20
CA CYS A 45 4.85 8.13 2.49
C CYS A 45 4.72 7.33 1.20
N GLU A 46 5.25 6.12 1.21
CA GLU A 46 5.06 5.13 0.16
C GLU A 46 4.11 4.03 0.62
N PHE A 47 3.12 3.76 -0.22
CA PHE A 47 2.17 2.68 0.01
C PHE A 47 2.91 1.33 0.01
N PRO A 48 2.47 0.38 0.84
CA PRO A 48 3.07 -0.94 0.89
C PRO A 48 3.02 -1.64 -0.47
N THR A 49 3.91 -2.61 -0.65
CA THR A 49 4.26 -3.26 -1.92
C THR A 49 3.06 -3.79 -2.71
N PRO A 50 3.22 -4.07 -4.03
CA PRO A 50 2.17 -4.65 -4.84
C PRO A 50 1.49 -5.85 -4.16
N GLY A 51 0.17 -5.81 -4.08
CA GLY A 51 -0.66 -6.84 -3.45
C GLY A 51 -1.15 -6.52 -2.04
N TYR A 52 -0.62 -5.49 -1.38
CA TYR A 52 -1.27 -4.98 -0.15
C TYR A 52 -2.57 -4.29 -0.52
N MET A 53 -3.61 -4.48 0.29
CA MET A 53 -4.89 -3.82 0.08
C MET A 53 -5.58 -3.44 1.38
N TRP A 54 -6.23 -2.28 1.35
CA TRP A 54 -7.13 -1.84 2.41
C TRP A 54 -8.54 -2.35 2.14
N ILE A 55 -9.14 -3.01 3.13
CA ILE A 55 -10.54 -3.44 3.10
C ILE A 55 -11.35 -2.55 4.05
N GLY A 56 -12.52 -2.10 3.60
CA GLY A 56 -13.37 -1.12 4.28
C GLY A 56 -13.36 0.23 3.55
N ALA A 57 -14.43 0.52 2.80
CA ALA A 57 -14.55 1.78 2.07
C ALA A 57 -15.07 2.89 3.00
N ALA A 58 -14.47 4.08 2.90
CA ALA A 58 -15.03 5.28 3.52
C ALA A 58 -16.27 5.77 2.73
N PRO A 59 -17.30 6.37 3.36
CA PRO A 59 -17.25 6.97 4.70
C PRO A 59 -17.59 6.06 5.90
N GLU A 60 -18.61 5.19 5.99
CA GLU A 60 -18.74 4.29 7.16
C GLU A 60 -18.04 2.92 6.92
N CYS A 61 -16.93 2.63 7.62
CA CYS A 61 -16.10 1.46 7.33
C CYS A 61 -16.34 0.31 8.29
N ASN A 62 -16.56 -0.89 7.77
CA ASN A 62 -16.71 -2.13 8.53
C ASN A 62 -15.62 -3.15 8.14
N GLY A 63 -14.37 -2.69 8.01
CA GLY A 63 -13.26 -3.61 7.76
C GLY A 63 -12.98 -4.43 9.02
N VAL A 64 -12.94 -5.75 8.89
CA VAL A 64 -12.64 -6.66 10.00
C VAL A 64 -11.49 -7.58 9.64
N ILE A 65 -10.73 -8.03 10.65
CA ILE A 65 -9.55 -8.90 10.45
C ILE A 65 -9.89 -10.15 9.63
N ALA A 66 -11.11 -10.68 9.80
CA ALA A 66 -11.62 -11.82 9.06
C ALA A 66 -11.66 -11.58 7.53
N ASP A 67 -11.77 -10.34 7.07
CA ASP A 67 -11.75 -10.00 5.65
C ASP A 67 -10.40 -10.33 5.01
N CYS A 68 -9.29 -10.16 5.73
CA CYS A 68 -7.98 -10.57 5.23
C CYS A 68 -7.93 -12.09 5.00
N ALA A 69 -8.42 -12.87 5.97
CA ALA A 69 -8.45 -14.32 5.87
C ALA A 69 -9.38 -14.81 4.74
N ALA A 70 -10.55 -14.17 4.59
CA ALA A 70 -11.49 -14.47 3.51
C ALA A 70 -10.89 -14.26 2.10
N ASN A 71 -9.86 -13.41 1.99
CA ASN A 71 -9.14 -13.14 0.75
C ASN A 71 -7.77 -13.84 0.67
N ASN A 72 -7.50 -14.83 1.52
CA ASN A 72 -6.21 -15.54 1.58
C ASN A 72 -4.99 -14.60 1.78
N MET A 73 -5.17 -13.62 2.66
CA MET A 73 -4.15 -12.64 3.01
C MET A 73 -3.91 -12.62 4.51
N ALA A 74 -2.73 -12.14 4.90
CA ALA A 74 -2.39 -11.89 6.29
C ALA A 74 -2.80 -10.48 6.71
N PHE A 75 -3.34 -10.34 7.92
CA PHE A 75 -3.58 -9.05 8.54
C PHE A 75 -2.27 -8.32 8.85
N VAL A 76 -2.27 -7.01 8.62
CA VAL A 76 -1.15 -6.13 8.96
C VAL A 76 -1.53 -5.22 10.11
N LEU A 77 -2.60 -4.44 9.95
CA LEU A 77 -3.10 -3.49 10.94
C LEU A 77 -4.51 -3.03 10.60
N GLU A 78 -5.14 -2.32 11.55
CA GLU A 78 -6.40 -1.62 11.35
C GLU A 78 -6.25 -0.12 11.56
N HIS A 79 -7.01 0.68 10.81
CA HIS A 79 -6.94 2.14 10.90
C HIS A 79 -8.21 2.82 10.36
N SER A 80 -8.66 3.92 10.97
CA SER A 80 -9.84 4.69 10.53
C SER A 80 -9.59 5.48 9.24
N ALA A 81 -8.43 6.11 9.09
CA ALA A 81 -8.02 6.74 7.82
C ALA A 81 -7.59 5.75 6.72
N GLY A 82 -6.65 4.84 7.02
CA GLY A 82 -6.04 3.97 6.03
C GLY A 82 -5.40 4.74 4.86
N GLY A 83 -5.38 4.12 3.68
CA GLY A 83 -4.82 4.68 2.44
C GLY A 83 -5.65 5.76 1.73
N GLY A 84 -6.61 6.39 2.41
CA GLY A 84 -7.56 7.32 1.80
C GLY A 84 -8.33 8.16 2.82
N LYS A 85 -9.60 8.48 2.52
CA LYS A 85 -10.48 9.24 3.41
C LYS A 85 -10.76 8.50 4.71
N SER A 86 -10.91 9.22 5.82
CA SER A 86 -11.26 8.65 7.12
C SER A 86 -12.67 8.06 7.17
N CYS A 87 -12.80 7.01 7.98
CA CYS A 87 -14.08 6.43 8.32
C CYS A 87 -14.85 7.37 9.27
N LEU A 88 -16.15 7.56 9.03
CA LEU A 88 -17.10 8.17 9.95
C LEU A 88 -17.31 7.26 11.17
N THR A 89 -17.43 5.96 10.92
CA THR A 89 -17.54 4.92 11.96
C THR A 89 -16.69 3.70 11.57
N GLY A 90 -16.15 2.99 12.57
CA GLY A 90 -15.37 1.76 12.40
C GLY A 90 -13.96 1.96 11.82
N THR A 91 -13.37 0.88 11.30
CA THR A 91 -11.98 0.84 10.82
C THR A 91 -11.88 0.21 9.43
N LYS A 92 -10.74 0.43 8.78
CA LYS A 92 -10.28 -0.35 7.64
C LYS A 92 -9.23 -1.33 8.12
N VAL A 93 -9.06 -2.45 7.44
CA VAL A 93 -7.97 -3.40 7.68
C VAL A 93 -7.02 -3.42 6.50
N LEU A 94 -5.72 -3.33 6.78
CA LEU A 94 -4.67 -3.52 5.79
C LEU A 94 -4.30 -4.99 5.76
N CYS A 95 -4.43 -5.59 4.59
CA CYS A 95 -4.06 -6.97 4.33
C CYS A 95 -2.83 -7.02 3.42
N LYS A 96 -1.98 -8.03 3.63
CA LYS A 96 -0.84 -8.33 2.76
C LYS A 96 -0.99 -9.72 2.15
N PRO A 97 -0.50 -9.95 0.92
CA PRO A 97 -0.51 -11.28 0.32
C PRO A 97 0.23 -12.25 1.23
N ASN A 98 -0.35 -13.44 1.41
CA ASN A 98 0.44 -14.54 1.96
C ASN A 98 1.59 -14.82 0.99
N PRO A 99 2.82 -15.06 1.48
CA PRO A 99 3.91 -15.47 0.60
C PRO A 99 3.46 -16.72 -0.17
N PRO A 100 3.80 -16.83 -1.46
CA PRO A 100 3.46 -18.02 -2.22
C PRO A 100 4.02 -19.22 -1.46
N VAL A 101 3.17 -20.22 -1.26
CA VAL A 101 3.66 -21.51 -0.76
C VAL A 101 4.57 -22.03 -1.85
N ILE A 102 5.88 -21.87 -1.66
CA ILE A 102 6.86 -22.55 -2.48
C ILE A 102 6.69 -24.01 -2.10
N ALA A 103 5.88 -24.73 -2.89
CA ALA A 103 5.93 -26.17 -2.86
C ALA A 103 7.38 -26.52 -3.14
N THR A 104 8.08 -27.05 -2.13
CA THR A 104 9.34 -27.71 -2.37
C THR A 104 9.04 -28.80 -3.37
N CYS A 105 9.47 -28.61 -4.61
CA CYS A 105 9.42 -29.67 -5.60
C CYS A 105 10.10 -30.86 -4.94
N ALA A 106 9.36 -31.97 -4.79
CA ALA A 106 10.03 -33.24 -4.54
C ALA A 106 11.10 -33.41 -5.63
N ASN A 107 12.24 -34.02 -5.31
CA ASN A 107 13.24 -34.36 -6.31
C ASN A 107 12.56 -35.23 -7.38
N ASP A 108 12.08 -34.60 -8.45
CA ASP A 108 11.57 -35.28 -9.60
C ASP A 108 12.75 -35.56 -10.54
N LYS A 109 12.54 -36.47 -11.50
CA LYS A 109 13.56 -36.79 -12.49
C LYS A 109 13.57 -35.79 -13.65
N ALA A 110 12.89 -34.65 -13.55
CA ALA A 110 12.84 -33.69 -14.64
C ALA A 110 14.18 -32.98 -14.77
N THR A 111 14.84 -33.21 -15.89
CA THR A 111 16.14 -32.62 -16.21
C THR A 111 16.04 -31.35 -17.03
N GLN A 112 14.83 -30.93 -17.43
CA GLN A 112 14.60 -29.82 -18.33
C GLN A 112 13.33 -29.05 -17.95
N PHE A 113 13.44 -27.72 -17.89
CA PHE A 113 12.32 -26.79 -17.72
C PHE A 113 12.45 -25.70 -18.79
N ASN A 114 11.45 -25.59 -19.66
CA ASN A 114 11.44 -24.65 -20.77
C ASN A 114 10.44 -23.52 -20.49
N VAL A 115 10.93 -22.29 -20.32
CA VAL A 115 10.09 -21.09 -20.18
C VAL A 115 10.04 -20.36 -21.51
N VAL A 116 8.83 -20.12 -22.02
CA VAL A 116 8.62 -19.21 -23.14
C VAL A 116 7.84 -18.01 -22.62
N ALA A 117 8.46 -16.84 -22.67
CA ALA A 117 7.82 -15.56 -22.40
C ALA A 117 7.82 -14.74 -23.68
N TRP A 118 6.63 -14.35 -24.14
CA TRP A 118 6.47 -13.57 -25.36
C TRP A 118 5.54 -12.39 -25.10
N ASN A 119 5.95 -11.19 -25.51
CA ASN A 119 5.10 -10.00 -25.50
C ASN A 119 4.26 -9.96 -26.78
N ILE A 120 2.96 -10.23 -26.67
CA ILE A 120 2.05 -10.33 -27.82
C ILE A 120 1.48 -8.99 -28.29
N PHE A 121 1.94 -7.85 -27.76
CA PHE A 121 1.48 -6.54 -28.21
C PHE A 121 2.24 -6.07 -29.45
N SER A 122 1.68 -6.37 -30.63
CA SER A 122 2.02 -5.74 -31.91
C SER A 122 0.85 -4.88 -32.41
N ARG A 123 0.55 -3.78 -31.73
CA ARG A 123 -0.27 -2.71 -32.34
C ARG A 123 0.53 -1.42 -32.34
N PRO A 124 0.80 -0.81 -33.52
CA PRO A 124 1.33 0.55 -33.54
C PRO A 124 0.29 1.45 -32.91
N PHE A 125 0.69 2.23 -31.91
CA PHE A 125 -0.06 3.42 -31.52
C PHE A 125 -0.10 4.30 -32.76
N PHE A 126 -1.28 4.45 -33.38
CA PHE A 126 -1.45 5.47 -34.41
C PHE A 126 -1.26 6.83 -33.72
N ALA A 127 -0.20 7.52 -34.14
CA ALA A 127 0.11 8.91 -33.77
C ALA A 127 -0.76 9.87 -34.57
#